data_AF-A0A1Y5D2V6-F1
#
_entry.id   AF-A0A1Y5D2V6-F1
#
_cell.length_a   1.000
_cell.length_b   1.000
_cell.length_c   1.000
_cell.angle_alpha   90.00
_cell.angle_beta   90.00
_cell.angle_gamma   90.00
#
_symmetry.space_group_name_H-M   'P 1'
#
loop_
_entity.id
_entity.type
_entity.pdbx_description
1 polymer ?
#
loop_
_entity_poly.entity_id
_entity_poly.type
_entity_poly.pdbx_seq_one_letter_code
_entity_poly.pdbx_strand_id
1 'polypeptide(L)'
;MQPNEYEGFKLNLSLKTHSYKYVENRTETISQKQNFHLTGAYYTPLEGADEPDFANQNYKYTELDRVSEKITQLVTKDNQLILAMSTEQGEFNKTTQEYRDGKLVDEDSEFSGYSQITEFTELAQQENKLQTRELLNTVMIDPYQKNKEDTPQAVETVDGRLIRGQNER
;
A
#
# COMPACT_ATOMS: atom_id res chain seq x y z
N MET A 1 35.03 -9.26 -10.26
CA MET A 1 34.37 -7.95 -10.48
C MET A 1 33.34 -7.82 -9.38
N GLN A 2 33.29 -6.69 -8.69
CA GLN A 2 32.22 -6.42 -7.73
C GLN A 2 30.97 -5.99 -8.51
N PRO A 3 29.76 -6.43 -8.13
CA PRO A 3 28.54 -6.03 -8.83
C PRO A 3 28.29 -4.52 -8.68
N ASN A 4 27.59 -3.90 -9.63
CA ASN A 4 27.20 -2.48 -9.55
C ASN A 4 26.00 -2.34 -8.61
N GLU A 5 26.28 -2.40 -7.31
CA GLU A 5 25.31 -2.26 -6.23
C GLU A 5 25.28 -0.81 -5.73
N TYR A 6 24.13 -0.38 -5.21
CA TYR A 6 24.01 0.91 -4.53
C TYR A 6 23.41 0.70 -3.15
N GLU A 7 23.66 1.64 -2.25
CA GLU A 7 23.00 1.66 -0.94
C GLU A 7 22.21 2.97 -0.80
N GLY A 8 20.98 2.85 -0.31
CA GLY A 8 20.13 3.98 -0.02
C GLY A 8 18.69 3.76 -0.46
N PHE A 9 17.92 4.84 -0.43
CA PHE A 9 16.51 4.79 -0.82
C PHE A 9 16.08 6.07 -1.54
N LYS A 10 14.99 5.96 -2.30
CA LYS A 10 14.32 7.08 -2.93
C LYS A 10 12.82 6.96 -2.68
N LEU A 11 12.21 8.03 -2.18
CA LEU A 11 10.78 8.13 -1.94
C LEU A 11 10.19 9.26 -2.78
N ASN A 12 9.19 8.93 -3.60
CA ASN A 12 8.37 9.92 -4.31
C ASN A 12 6.93 9.81 -3.82
N LEU A 13 6.40 10.92 -3.31
CA LEU A 13 5.00 11.06 -2.91
C LEU A 13 4.39 12.22 -3.69
N SER A 14 3.20 12.02 -4.23
CA SER A 14 2.43 13.09 -4.85
C SER A 14 0.95 12.99 -4.52
N LEU A 15 0.32 14.15 -4.38
CA LEU A 15 -1.10 14.31 -4.13
C LEU A 15 -1.63 15.32 -5.14
N LYS A 16 -2.67 14.96 -5.88
CA LYS A 16 -3.37 15.85 -6.82
C LYS A 16 -4.85 15.81 -6.54
N THR A 17 -5.44 16.98 -6.32
CA THR A 17 -6.88 17.12 -6.09
C THR A 17 -7.51 17.87 -7.25
N HIS A 18 -8.66 17.41 -7.69
CA HIS A 18 -9.48 18.06 -8.70
C HIS A 18 -10.93 18.11 -8.23
N SER A 19 -11.63 19.22 -8.50
CA SER A 19 -13.07 19.36 -8.26
C SER A 19 -13.76 19.66 -9.59
N TYR A 20 -14.79 18.87 -9.90
CA TYR A 20 -15.66 19.04 -11.05
C TYR A 20 -17.04 19.45 -10.56
N LYS A 21 -17.55 20.59 -11.02
CA LYS A 21 -18.90 21.08 -10.70
C LYS A 21 -19.79 21.04 -11.92
N TYR A 22 -20.91 20.33 -11.81
CA TYR A 22 -21.95 20.24 -12.82
C TYR A 22 -23.16 21.04 -12.35
N VAL A 23 -23.29 22.27 -12.83
CA VAL A 23 -24.31 23.23 -12.36
C VAL A 23 -25.73 22.77 -12.73
N GLU A 24 -25.91 22.16 -13.90
CA GLU A 24 -27.23 21.74 -14.42
C GLU A 24 -27.91 20.67 -13.55
N ASN A 25 -27.13 19.73 -13.02
CA ASN A 25 -27.63 18.64 -12.18
C ASN A 25 -27.23 18.79 -10.70
N ARG A 26 -26.68 19.96 -10.33
CA ARG A 26 -26.20 20.31 -8.97
C ARG A 26 -25.31 19.25 -8.35
N THR A 27 -24.43 18.66 -9.17
CA THR A 27 -23.48 17.63 -8.74
C THR A 27 -22.09 18.24 -8.61
N GLU A 28 -21.38 17.92 -7.54
CA GLU A 28 -19.95 18.20 -7.39
C GLU A 28 -19.20 16.91 -7.10
N THR A 29 -18.14 16.67 -7.87
CA THR A 29 -17.23 15.54 -7.68
C THR A 29 -15.86 16.04 -7.30
N ILE A 30 -15.35 15.63 -6.14
CA ILE A 30 -13.97 15.84 -5.72
C ILE A 30 -13.22 14.54 -5.97
N SER A 31 -12.10 14.61 -6.69
CA SER A 31 -11.21 13.48 -6.95
C SER A 31 -9.82 13.79 -6.43
N GLN A 32 -9.26 12.88 -5.65
CA GLN A 32 -7.92 12.97 -5.08
C GLN A 32 -7.09 11.77 -5.52
N LYS A 33 -6.02 12.02 -6.26
CA LYS A 33 -5.06 11.01 -6.71
C LYS A 33 -3.77 11.11 -5.91
N GLN A 34 -3.40 10.02 -5.25
CA GLN A 34 -2.14 9.82 -4.54
C GLN A 34 -1.27 8.86 -5.33
N ASN A 35 0.01 9.18 -5.49
CA ASN A 35 1.01 8.23 -5.99
C ASN A 35 2.13 8.11 -4.96
N PHE A 36 2.52 6.88 -4.68
CA PHE A 36 3.61 6.50 -3.81
C PHE A 36 4.59 5.63 -4.58
N HIS A 37 5.87 5.95 -4.50
CA HIS A 37 6.94 5.13 -5.07
C HIS A 37 8.14 5.12 -4.13
N LEU A 38 8.52 3.94 -3.65
CA LEU A 38 9.69 3.70 -2.82
C LEU A 38 10.62 2.71 -3.52
N THR A 39 11.85 3.11 -3.78
CA THR A 39 12.94 2.19 -4.13
C THR A 39 13.97 2.19 -3.03
N GLY A 40 14.65 1.07 -2.82
CA GLY A 40 15.80 1.04 -1.93
C GLY A 40 16.67 -0.18 -2.13
N ALA A 41 17.90 -0.07 -1.67
CA ALA A 41 18.86 -1.16 -1.65
C ALA A 41 19.72 -1.08 -0.39
N TYR A 42 20.03 -2.24 0.19
CA TYR A 42 20.80 -2.34 1.42
C TYR A 42 21.52 -3.68 1.56
N TYR A 43 22.55 -3.70 2.39
CA TYR A 43 23.33 -4.89 2.73
C TYR A 43 22.90 -5.47 4.08
N THR A 44 22.95 -6.79 4.19
CA THR A 44 22.83 -7.49 5.48
C THR A 44 23.93 -8.54 5.64
N PRO A 45 24.42 -8.76 6.87
CA PRO A 45 25.43 -9.78 7.13
C PRO A 45 24.89 -11.18 6.82
N LEU A 46 25.79 -12.11 6.49
CA LEU A 46 25.47 -13.53 6.50
C LEU A 46 25.19 -14.00 7.93
N GLU A 47 24.48 -15.12 8.06
CA GLU A 47 24.19 -15.71 9.36
C GLU A 47 25.49 -15.97 10.15
N GLY A 48 25.54 -15.49 11.39
CA GLY A 48 26.70 -15.62 12.27
C GLY A 48 27.76 -14.52 12.13
N ALA A 49 27.58 -13.56 11.23
CA ALA A 49 28.41 -12.36 11.14
C ALA A 49 27.69 -11.14 11.75
N ASP A 50 28.45 -10.25 12.40
CA ASP A 50 27.91 -9.01 12.96
C ASP A 50 27.73 -7.93 11.88
N GLU A 51 28.59 -7.93 10.86
CA GLU A 51 28.62 -6.93 9.78
C GLU A 51 28.84 -7.59 8.41
N PRO A 52 28.38 -6.96 7.31
CA PRO A 52 28.71 -7.40 5.95
C PRO A 52 30.23 -7.40 5.73
N ASP A 53 30.78 -8.52 5.26
CA ASP A 53 32.20 -8.59 4.89
C ASP A 53 32.36 -8.27 3.40
N PHE A 54 32.56 -6.99 3.10
CA PHE A 54 32.78 -6.51 1.74
C PHE A 54 34.13 -6.96 1.14
N ALA A 55 35.13 -7.25 1.99
CA ALA A 55 36.46 -7.61 1.51
C ALA A 55 36.46 -8.98 0.82
N ASN A 56 35.71 -9.94 1.36
CA ASN A 56 35.53 -11.26 0.75
C ASN A 56 34.17 -11.42 0.04
N GLN A 57 33.36 -10.35 -0.02
CA GLN A 57 31.99 -10.36 -0.56
C GLN A 57 31.13 -11.46 0.08
N ASN A 58 31.03 -11.39 1.40
CA ASN A 58 30.24 -12.25 2.26
C ASN A 58 29.09 -11.41 2.86
N TYR A 59 28.00 -11.31 2.11
CA TYR A 59 26.82 -10.52 2.48
C TYR A 59 25.59 -10.92 1.68
N LYS A 60 24.42 -10.49 2.13
CA LYS A 60 23.21 -10.45 1.31
C LYS A 60 22.97 -9.01 0.86
N TYR A 61 22.69 -8.83 -0.42
CA TYR A 61 22.27 -7.57 -1.02
C TYR A 61 20.78 -7.65 -1.34
N THR A 62 19.99 -6.71 -0.81
CA THR A 62 18.54 -6.67 -1.04
C THR A 62 18.17 -5.39 -1.77
N GLU A 63 17.42 -5.52 -2.86
CA GLU A 63 16.76 -4.42 -3.56
C GLU A 63 15.25 -4.53 -3.37
N LEU A 64 14.58 -3.40 -3.24
CA LEU A 64 13.13 -3.31 -3.16
C LEU A 64 12.60 -2.18 -4.03
N ASP A 65 11.43 -2.41 -4.62
CA ASP A 65 10.66 -1.44 -5.37
C ASP A 65 9.18 -1.58 -4.99
N ARG A 66 8.55 -0.48 -4.59
CA ARG A 66 7.14 -0.44 -4.21
C ARG A 66 6.47 0.74 -4.87
N VAL A 67 5.42 0.46 -5.64
CA VAL A 67 4.56 1.46 -6.26
C VAL A 67 3.13 1.31 -5.78
N SER A 68 2.44 2.43 -5.57
CA SER A 68 1.02 2.44 -5.25
C SER A 68 0.35 3.70 -5.77
N GLU A 69 -0.84 3.54 -6.34
CA GLU A 69 -1.72 4.60 -6.77
C GLU A 69 -3.07 4.45 -6.08
N LYS A 70 -3.54 5.55 -5.48
CA LYS A 70 -4.84 5.61 -4.82
C LYS A 70 -5.66 6.78 -5.34
N ILE A 71 -6.86 6.50 -5.81
CA ILE A 71 -7.82 7.50 -6.27
C ILE A 71 -9.00 7.48 -5.31
N THR A 72 -9.24 8.60 -4.64
CA THR A 72 -10.42 8.81 -3.79
C THR A 72 -11.39 9.75 -4.50
N GLN A 73 -12.67 9.41 -4.52
CA GLN A 73 -13.73 10.19 -5.12
C GLN A 73 -14.84 10.45 -4.12
N LEU A 74 -15.27 11.70 -4.03
CA LEU A 74 -16.45 12.14 -3.28
C LEU A 74 -17.42 12.77 -4.26
N VAL A 75 -18.66 12.30 -4.29
CA VAL A 75 -19.72 12.85 -5.13
C VAL A 75 -20.81 13.39 -4.23
N THR A 76 -21.13 14.67 -4.42
CA THR A 76 -22.23 15.35 -3.75
C THR A 76 -23.27 15.76 -4.77
N LYS A 77 -24.54 15.67 -4.40
CA LYS A 77 -25.67 16.16 -5.19
C LYS A 77 -26.58 16.97 -4.28
N ASP A 78 -26.97 18.17 -4.72
CA ASP A 78 -27.76 19.09 -3.90
C ASP A 78 -27.13 19.28 -2.50
N ASN A 79 -25.79 19.40 -2.46
CA ASN A 79 -24.97 19.52 -1.25
C ASN A 79 -25.02 18.32 -0.28
N GLN A 80 -25.56 17.17 -0.69
CA GLN A 80 -25.55 15.95 0.09
C GLN A 80 -24.55 14.95 -0.49
N LEU A 81 -23.74 14.33 0.37
CA LEU A 81 -22.81 13.27 -0.03
C LEU A 81 -23.62 12.03 -0.46
N ILE A 82 -23.51 11.65 -1.73
CA ILE A 82 -24.19 10.48 -2.30
C ILE A 82 -23.24 9.33 -2.60
N LEU A 83 -21.94 9.60 -2.69
CA LEU A 83 -20.92 8.57 -2.89
C LEU A 83 -19.56 9.03 -2.33
N ALA A 84 -18.89 8.15 -1.61
CA ALA A 84 -17.49 8.25 -1.26
C ALA A 84 -16.81 6.90 -1.52
N MET A 85 -15.81 6.88 -2.38
CA MET A 85 -15.10 5.64 -2.70
C MET A 85 -13.61 5.87 -2.93
N SER A 86 -12.81 4.85 -2.71
CA SER A 86 -11.40 4.84 -3.08
C SER A 86 -11.05 3.58 -3.84
N THR A 87 -10.26 3.74 -4.90
CA THR A 87 -9.60 2.63 -5.59
C THR A 87 -8.11 2.71 -5.31
N GLU A 88 -7.48 1.61 -4.97
CA GLU A 88 -6.04 1.55 -4.76
C GLU A 88 -5.46 0.34 -5.48
N GLN A 89 -4.34 0.54 -6.15
CA GLN A 89 -3.58 -0.53 -6.79
C GLN A 89 -2.10 -0.33 -6.50
N GLY A 90 -1.35 -1.40 -6.44
CA GLY A 90 0.08 -1.32 -6.20
C GLY A 90 0.80 -2.63 -6.44
N GLU A 91 2.12 -2.50 -6.50
CA GLU A 91 3.04 -3.60 -6.72
C GLU A 91 4.21 -3.46 -5.75
N PHE A 92 4.71 -4.59 -5.30
CA PHE A 92 5.91 -4.71 -4.50
C PHE A 92 6.80 -5.77 -5.12
N ASN A 93 8.04 -5.40 -5.38
CA ASN A 93 9.11 -6.25 -5.84
C ASN A 93 10.24 -6.20 -4.81
N LYS A 94 10.82 -7.35 -4.51
CA LYS A 94 12.03 -7.44 -3.71
C LYS A 94 12.91 -8.55 -4.26
N THR A 95 14.19 -8.27 -4.46
CA THR A 95 15.19 -9.26 -4.84
C THR A 95 16.28 -9.28 -3.78
N THR A 96 16.70 -10.46 -3.36
CA THR A 96 17.79 -10.64 -2.40
C THR A 96 18.81 -11.60 -2.99
N GLN A 97 20.05 -11.14 -3.10
CA GLN A 97 21.18 -11.89 -3.63
C GLN A 97 22.15 -12.19 -2.49
N GLU A 98 22.49 -13.46 -2.30
CA GLU A 98 23.48 -13.87 -1.31
C GLU A 98 24.84 -14.12 -1.97
N TYR A 99 25.86 -13.45 -1.48
CA TYR A 99 27.25 -13.62 -1.91
C TYR A 99 28.06 -14.32 -0.83
N ARG A 100 28.85 -15.31 -1.25
CA ARG A 100 29.87 -15.98 -0.44
C ARG A 100 31.17 -16.08 -1.21
N ASP A 101 32.27 -15.63 -0.61
CA ASP A 101 33.62 -15.65 -1.18
C ASP A 101 33.68 -15.11 -2.63
N GLY A 102 32.96 -14.01 -2.88
CA GLY A 102 32.91 -13.37 -4.20
C GLY A 102 32.02 -14.04 -5.23
N LYS A 103 31.15 -14.98 -4.82
CA LYS A 103 30.23 -15.70 -5.71
C LYS A 103 28.80 -15.53 -5.26
N LEU A 104 27.91 -15.26 -6.21
CA LEU A 104 26.48 -15.36 -6.00
C LEU A 104 26.14 -16.84 -5.75
N VAL A 105 25.63 -17.14 -4.57
CA VAL A 105 25.27 -18.50 -4.15
C VAL A 105 23.77 -18.73 -4.07
N ASP A 106 22.98 -17.67 -3.91
CA ASP A 106 21.53 -17.73 -3.85
C ASP A 106 20.91 -16.42 -4.35
N GLU A 107 19.71 -16.52 -4.90
CA GLU A 107 18.89 -15.38 -5.33
C GLU A 107 17.42 -15.69 -5.09
N ASP A 108 16.79 -14.89 -4.24
CA ASP A 108 15.37 -14.96 -3.91
C ASP A 108 14.65 -13.71 -4.40
N SER A 109 13.46 -13.89 -4.99
CA SER A 109 12.65 -12.78 -5.48
C SER A 109 11.21 -12.93 -5.01
N GLU A 110 10.70 -11.87 -4.40
CA GLU A 110 9.33 -11.73 -3.91
C GLU A 110 8.59 -10.71 -4.79
N PHE A 111 7.41 -11.10 -5.29
CA PHE A 111 6.50 -10.21 -6.00
C PHE A 111 5.10 -10.33 -5.42
N SER A 112 4.46 -9.18 -5.18
CA SER A 112 3.04 -9.10 -4.83
C SER A 112 2.40 -7.88 -5.48
N GLY A 113 1.26 -8.10 -6.13
CA GLY A 113 0.40 -7.04 -6.66
C GLY A 113 -0.96 -7.05 -5.99
N TYR A 114 -1.59 -5.90 -5.87
CA TYR A 114 -2.94 -5.76 -5.31
C TYR A 114 -3.77 -4.71 -6.04
N SER A 115 -5.08 -4.89 -5.99
CA SER A 115 -6.07 -3.92 -6.45
C SER A 115 -7.32 -4.03 -5.57
N GLN A 116 -7.78 -2.90 -5.04
CA GLN A 116 -8.91 -2.84 -4.12
C GLN A 116 -9.81 -1.66 -4.42
N ILE A 117 -11.10 -1.84 -4.12
CA ILE A 117 -12.10 -0.78 -4.14
C ILE A 117 -12.75 -0.75 -2.76
N THR A 118 -12.85 0.43 -2.18
CA THR A 118 -13.49 0.65 -0.88
C THR A 118 -14.55 1.72 -1.03
N GLU A 119 -15.80 1.34 -0.81
CA GLU A 119 -16.93 2.27 -0.65
C GLU A 119 -16.99 2.66 0.84
N PHE A 120 -17.16 3.96 1.12
CA PHE A 120 -17.14 4.48 2.50
C PHE A 120 -18.10 5.66 2.70
N THR A 121 -19.19 5.75 1.94
CA THR A 121 -20.18 6.83 2.06
C THR A 121 -20.74 6.91 3.47
N GLU A 122 -21.16 5.79 4.05
CA GLU A 122 -21.72 5.76 5.40
C GLU A 122 -20.71 6.28 6.43
N LEU A 123 -19.45 5.84 6.32
CA LEU A 123 -18.36 6.30 7.20
C LEU A 123 -18.10 7.80 7.03
N ALA A 124 -18.14 8.32 5.80
CA ALA A 124 -17.89 9.73 5.50
C ALA A 124 -19.05 10.66 5.93
N GLN A 125 -20.26 10.12 6.12
CA GLN A 125 -21.42 10.88 6.61
C GLN A 125 -21.45 11.00 8.15
N GLN A 126 -20.66 10.19 8.88
CA GLN A 126 -20.67 10.17 10.34
C GLN A 126 -19.62 11.12 10.94
N GLU A 127 -20.03 11.95 11.91
CA GLU A 127 -19.16 12.96 12.54
C GLU A 127 -18.72 12.56 13.97
N ASN A 128 -17.77 11.62 14.12
CA ASN A 128 -17.11 11.34 15.41
C ASN A 128 -15.59 11.10 15.27
N LYS A 129 -14.82 11.40 16.34
CA LYS A 129 -13.35 11.33 16.40
C LYS A 129 -12.76 9.95 16.11
N LEU A 130 -13.43 8.86 16.54
CA LEU A 130 -12.96 7.49 16.25
C LEU A 130 -12.98 7.20 14.73
N GLN A 131 -13.99 7.73 14.04
CA GLN A 131 -14.17 7.56 12.59
C GLN A 131 -13.18 8.39 11.78
N THR A 132 -12.66 9.50 12.33
CA THR A 132 -11.62 10.29 11.64
C THR A 132 -10.38 9.45 11.34
N ARG A 133 -9.99 8.53 12.24
CA ARG A 133 -8.84 7.65 12.00
C ARG A 133 -9.14 6.58 10.95
N GLU A 134 -10.32 5.98 11.02
CA GLU A 134 -10.75 4.98 10.02
C GLU A 134 -10.87 5.62 8.63
N LEU A 135 -11.44 6.83 8.55
CA LEU A 135 -11.52 7.60 7.32
C LEU A 135 -10.12 7.91 6.77
N LEU A 136 -9.18 8.35 7.62
CA LEU A 136 -7.79 8.60 7.21
C LEU A 136 -7.13 7.33 6.67
N ASN A 137 -7.31 6.18 7.31
CA ASN A 137 -6.79 4.90 6.83
C ASN A 137 -7.43 4.45 5.50
N THR A 138 -8.69 4.83 5.28
CA THR A 138 -9.41 4.55 4.03
C THR A 138 -8.92 5.44 2.91
N VAL A 139 -8.68 6.73 3.13
CA VAL A 139 -8.34 7.67 2.06
C VAL A 139 -6.84 7.82 1.80
N MET A 140 -5.97 7.47 2.75
CA MET A 140 -4.51 7.57 2.58
C MET A 140 -3.89 6.25 2.11
N ILE A 141 -2.75 6.33 1.42
CA ILE A 141 -1.88 5.18 1.20
C ILE A 141 -1.12 4.90 2.50
N ASP A 142 -1.16 3.65 2.99
CA ASP A 142 -0.34 3.21 4.12
C ASP A 142 1.06 2.79 3.61
N PRO A 143 2.12 3.54 3.95
CA PRO A 143 3.48 3.26 3.47
C PRO A 143 4.10 2.00 4.09
N TYR A 144 3.44 1.34 5.05
CA TYR A 144 3.94 0.14 5.73
C TYR A 144 3.17 -1.15 5.40
N GLN A 145 1.99 -1.05 4.78
CA GLN A 145 1.21 -2.23 4.41
C GLN A 145 1.82 -2.94 3.19
N LYS A 146 2.40 -4.14 3.43
CA LYS A 146 2.96 -4.98 2.36
C LYS A 146 1.90 -5.84 1.66
N ASN A 147 0.84 -6.21 2.38
CA ASN A 147 -0.38 -6.83 1.86
C ASN A 147 -1.50 -6.40 2.82
N LYS A 148 -2.60 -5.84 2.32
CA LYS A 148 -3.85 -5.88 3.10
C LYS A 148 -4.36 -7.30 2.91
N GLU A 149 -4.17 -8.16 3.91
CA GLU A 149 -4.99 -9.36 4.01
C GLU A 149 -6.44 -8.90 3.86
N ASP A 150 -7.18 -9.53 2.93
CA ASP A 150 -8.64 -9.46 2.88
C ASP A 150 -9.16 -9.96 4.22
N THR A 151 -9.20 -9.07 5.20
CA THR A 151 -9.88 -9.35 6.44
C THR A 151 -11.34 -9.39 6.03
N PRO A 152 -12.03 -10.54 6.10
CA PRO A 152 -13.45 -10.58 5.80
C PRO A 152 -14.09 -9.56 6.73
N GLN A 153 -14.69 -8.52 6.16
CA GLN A 153 -15.52 -7.64 6.96
C GLN A 153 -16.56 -8.54 7.61
N ALA A 154 -16.54 -8.61 8.94
CA ALA A 154 -17.63 -9.23 9.66
C ALA A 154 -18.87 -8.41 9.32
N VAL A 155 -19.72 -8.96 8.45
CA VAL A 155 -21.02 -8.37 8.15
C VAL A 155 -21.84 -8.55 9.42
N GLU A 156 -21.91 -7.50 10.25
CA GLU A 156 -22.93 -7.40 11.28
C GLU A 156 -24.28 -7.28 10.56
N THR A 157 -25.07 -8.37 10.61
CA THR A 157 -26.49 -8.27 10.28
C THR A 157 -27.20 -7.54 11.41
N VAL A 158 -28.29 -6.84 11.06
CA VAL A 158 -29.09 -5.91 11.89
C VAL A 158 -29.59 -6.52 13.23
N ASP A 159 -29.44 -7.83 13.44
CA ASP A 159 -29.81 -8.55 14.66
C ASP A 159 -28.62 -8.98 15.56
N GLY A 160 -27.41 -8.43 15.35
CA GLY A 160 -26.29 -8.56 16.31
C GLY A 160 -25.72 -9.98 16.45
N ARG A 161 -25.85 -10.83 15.43
CA ARG A 161 -25.22 -12.16 15.39
C ARG A 161 -24.04 -12.19 14.43
N LEU A 162 -22.85 -12.46 14.98
CA LEU A 162 -21.64 -12.76 14.22
C LEU A 162 -21.81 -14.11 13.50
N ILE A 163 -21.83 -14.12 12.17
CA ILE A 163 -21.66 -15.36 11.40
C ILE A 163 -20.16 -15.57 11.17
N ARG A 164 -19.56 -16.50 11.93
CA ARG A 164 -18.24 -17.04 11.60
C ARG A 164 -18.39 -17.86 10.32
N GLY A 165 -17.67 -17.46 9.27
CA GLY A 165 -17.52 -18.27 8.06
C GLY A 165 -17.02 -19.67 8.43
N GLN A 166 -17.85 -20.68 8.17
CA GLN A 166 -17.43 -22.07 8.16
C GLN A 166 -16.61 -22.28 6.89
N ASN A 167 -15.28 -22.38 7.04
CA ASN A 167 -14.47 -23.08 6.06
C ASN A 167 -14.70 -24.57 6.26
N GLU A 168 -15.52 -25.20 5.42
CA GLU A 168 -15.50 -26.63 5.21
C GLU A 168 -14.81 -26.97 3.89
N ARG A 169 -13.59 -27.50 4.04
CA ARG A 169 -12.79 -28.40 3.19
C ARG A 169 -12.30 -27.93 1.82
#